data_AF-G9KE07-F1
#
_entry.id   AF-G9KE07-F1
#
_cell.length_a   1.000
_cell.length_b   1.000
_cell.length_c   1.000
_cell.angle_alpha   90.00
_cell.angle_beta   90.00
_cell.angle_gamma   90.00
#
_symmetry.space_group_name_H-M   'P 1'
#
loop_
_entity.id
_entity.type
_entity.pdbx_description
1 polymer ?
#
loop_
_entity_poly.entity_id
_entity_poly.type
_entity_poly.pdbx_seq_one_letter_code
_entity_poly.pdbx_strand_id
1 'polypeptide(L)'
;FPRIPQAQPGEEWLQVDLGVPKTVKGVIIQGARGGDSITAVEARAFVRKFKVSYSLNGRDWEYIQDPRTQQPKLFEGNMHYDTPDIRRFDPVPAQYVRVYPERWSPAGIGMRLEVLGCDWTDSKPTVETLGPTVKSEETTTPYPIEEEATECGENCSFEDDKDLQLPSGFNCNFDFPEEPCGWMYDHAKWLRSTWPGSSSPNDRTFPDDRNFLRLQSDGRREGQYARLISPPVHLPRSPVCMEFQYQATGGRGVALQGVREASQESKLLWVIREDQGDEWKHGRIILPSYDMEYQIVFEGVIGKGRSGEIAIDDIRISTDVPLENCMEPISAFAVDTLLPGTEPTVDTVPVQPIPAYWYYVMAAGGAVLVLVSVALALVLHYHRFRYAAKKTDHSITYKTSHYTNGAPLAVEPTLTIKLEQDRGSH
;
A
#
# COMPACT_ATOMS: atom_id res chain seq x y z
N PHE A 1 16.56 57.33 -5.75
CA PHE A 1 16.05 56.26 -6.61
C PHE A 1 14.81 55.67 -5.96
N PRO A 2 13.62 55.78 -6.56
CA PRO A 2 12.46 55.12 -5.99
C PRO A 2 12.72 53.62 -6.03
N ARG A 3 12.79 52.98 -4.85
CA ARG A 3 12.88 51.52 -4.78
C ARG A 3 11.59 50.98 -5.38
N ILE A 4 11.72 50.11 -6.38
CA ILE A 4 10.58 49.31 -6.85
C ILE A 4 10.00 48.62 -5.61
N PRO A 5 8.69 48.76 -5.33
CA PRO A 5 8.08 48.10 -4.19
C PRO A 5 8.36 46.59 -4.24
N GLN A 6 8.86 46.02 -3.14
CA GLN A 6 9.19 44.60 -3.05
C GLN A 6 8.11 43.86 -2.26
N ALA A 7 7.70 42.68 -2.75
CA ALA A 7 6.76 41.78 -2.08
C ALA A 7 7.14 41.57 -0.61
N GLN A 8 6.16 41.57 0.29
CA GLN A 8 6.41 41.15 1.66
C GLN A 8 6.36 39.61 1.75
N PRO A 9 7.32 38.96 2.45
CA PRO A 9 7.28 37.53 2.67
C PRO A 9 5.96 37.09 3.32
N GLY A 10 5.31 36.08 2.74
CA GLY A 10 4.08 35.49 3.28
C GLY A 10 2.76 36.16 2.86
N GLU A 11 2.79 37.30 2.17
CA GLU A 11 1.55 37.93 1.64
C GLU A 11 1.15 37.37 0.27
N GLU A 12 2.13 36.95 -0.52
CA GLU A 12 1.99 36.37 -1.84
C GLU A 12 1.75 34.86 -1.75
N TRP A 13 0.82 34.34 -2.57
CA TRP A 13 0.66 32.90 -2.70
C TRP A 13 0.19 32.49 -4.10
N LEU A 14 0.58 31.27 -4.47
CA LEU A 14 0.09 30.54 -5.63
C LEU A 14 -0.73 29.35 -5.15
N GLN A 15 -1.98 29.24 -5.60
CA GLN A 15 -2.90 28.16 -5.26
C GLN A 15 -3.21 27.31 -6.51
N VAL A 16 -3.19 26.01 -6.32
CA VAL A 16 -3.63 25.02 -7.29
C VAL A 16 -4.82 24.26 -6.72
N ASP A 17 -5.92 24.20 -7.48
CA ASP A 17 -7.05 23.30 -7.23
C ASP A 17 -6.92 22.07 -8.12
N LEU A 18 -6.74 20.92 -7.49
CA LEU A 18 -6.60 19.62 -8.15
C LEU A 18 -7.96 19.06 -8.63
N GLY A 19 -9.07 19.74 -8.33
CA GLY A 19 -10.45 19.38 -8.70
C GLY A 19 -11.04 18.21 -7.90
N VAL A 20 -10.20 17.21 -7.60
CA VAL A 20 -10.49 16.08 -6.72
C VAL A 20 -9.42 15.98 -5.64
N PRO A 21 -9.76 15.43 -4.45
CA PRO A 21 -8.73 15.05 -3.49
C PRO A 21 -7.68 14.17 -4.17
N LYS A 22 -6.41 14.40 -3.86
CA LYS A 22 -5.25 13.62 -4.30
C LYS A 22 -4.28 13.44 -3.14
N THR A 23 -3.46 12.40 -3.22
CA THR A 23 -2.35 12.20 -2.28
C THR A 23 -1.13 12.92 -2.83
N VAL A 24 -0.78 14.07 -2.24
CA VAL A 24 0.32 14.92 -2.69
C VAL A 24 1.60 14.55 -1.95
N LYS A 25 2.67 14.25 -2.69
CA LYS A 25 3.96 13.76 -2.17
C LYS A 25 5.12 14.75 -2.34
N GLY A 26 4.89 15.84 -3.08
CA GLY A 26 5.93 16.82 -3.33
C GLY A 26 5.53 17.89 -4.32
N VAL A 27 6.45 18.81 -4.56
CA VAL A 27 6.35 19.85 -5.60
C VAL A 27 7.64 19.95 -6.38
N ILE A 28 7.53 20.21 -7.68
CA ILE A 28 8.64 20.62 -8.54
C ILE A 28 8.48 22.11 -8.80
N ILE A 29 9.57 22.84 -8.64
CA ILE A 29 9.58 24.29 -8.79
C ILE A 29 10.64 24.70 -9.79
N GLN A 30 10.35 25.74 -10.57
CA GLN A 30 11.31 26.32 -11.51
C GLN A 30 11.07 27.82 -11.59
N GLY A 31 12.08 28.61 -11.93
CA GLY A 31 11.92 30.06 -12.14
C GLY A 31 11.04 30.39 -13.35
N ALA A 32 10.68 31.65 -13.53
CA ALA A 32 9.94 32.11 -14.70
C ALA A 32 10.74 31.90 -16.00
N ARG A 33 10.05 31.60 -17.10
CA ARG A 33 10.62 31.62 -18.45
C ARG A 33 10.11 32.88 -19.14
N GLY A 34 11.00 33.83 -19.41
CA GLY A 34 10.64 35.05 -20.13
C GLY A 34 10.13 34.72 -21.53
N GLY A 35 8.93 35.18 -21.86
CA GLY A 35 8.47 35.26 -23.25
C GLY A 35 9.14 36.43 -23.98
N ASP A 36 9.08 36.41 -25.31
CA ASP A 36 9.78 37.31 -26.25
C ASP A 36 9.45 38.82 -26.13
N SER A 37 8.77 39.28 -25.07
CA SER A 37 8.32 40.66 -24.88
C SER A 37 8.68 41.30 -23.54
N ILE A 38 9.56 40.69 -22.74
CA ILE A 38 9.93 41.18 -21.41
C ILE A 38 11.43 41.44 -21.32
N THR A 39 11.85 42.47 -20.58
CA THR A 39 13.28 42.77 -20.39
C THR A 39 14.01 41.55 -19.79
N ALA A 40 15.23 41.27 -20.26
CA ALA A 40 16.00 40.07 -19.91
C ALA A 40 16.27 39.86 -18.40
N VAL A 41 15.96 40.86 -17.56
CA VAL A 41 16.11 40.82 -16.11
C VAL A 41 14.92 40.14 -15.44
N GLU A 42 13.68 40.45 -15.85
CA GLU A 42 12.45 39.83 -15.32
C GLU A 42 12.30 38.37 -15.81
N ALA A 43 12.89 38.06 -16.96
CA ALA A 43 12.99 36.71 -17.52
C ALA A 43 13.81 35.70 -16.68
N ARG A 44 14.41 36.15 -15.55
CA ARG A 44 15.25 35.33 -14.65
C ARG A 44 14.77 35.36 -13.20
N ALA A 45 13.49 35.64 -12.97
CA ALA A 45 12.88 35.60 -11.64
C ALA A 45 12.72 34.16 -11.13
N PHE A 46 13.08 33.90 -9.86
CA PHE A 46 12.92 32.57 -9.24
C PHE A 46 12.77 32.63 -7.72
N VAL A 47 12.04 31.68 -7.14
CA VAL A 47 11.86 31.54 -5.69
C VAL A 47 13.02 30.76 -5.08
N ARG A 48 13.62 31.29 -4.01
CA ARG A 48 14.77 30.72 -3.28
C ARG A 48 14.40 30.04 -1.97
N LYS A 49 13.31 30.44 -1.32
CA LYS A 49 12.74 29.74 -0.16
C LYS A 49 11.23 29.88 -0.16
N PHE A 50 10.53 28.86 0.28
CA PHE A 50 9.06 28.86 0.30
C PHE A 50 8.50 27.92 1.36
N LYS A 51 7.22 28.10 1.67
CA LYS A 51 6.43 27.16 2.47
C LYS A 51 5.30 26.60 1.62
N VAL A 52 4.82 25.41 1.98
CA VAL A 52 3.70 24.76 1.33
C VAL A 52 2.61 24.52 2.36
N SER A 53 1.36 24.83 2.00
CA SER A 53 0.19 24.43 2.77
C SER A 53 -0.79 23.65 1.89
N TYR A 54 -1.56 22.77 2.50
CA TYR A 54 -2.56 21.96 1.84
C TYR A 54 -3.93 22.10 2.52
N SER A 55 -4.98 21.78 1.77
CA SER A 55 -6.35 21.78 2.24
C SER A 55 -7.22 20.80 1.45
N LEU A 56 -8.18 20.17 2.13
CA LEU A 56 -9.22 19.35 1.49
C LEU A 56 -10.46 20.17 1.08
N ASN A 57 -10.67 21.34 1.69
CA ASN A 57 -11.91 22.11 1.54
C ASN A 57 -11.70 23.57 1.07
N GLY A 58 -10.46 24.01 0.93
CA GLY A 58 -10.07 25.35 0.50
C GLY A 58 -10.25 26.44 1.57
N ARG A 59 -10.75 26.10 2.77
CA ARG A 59 -11.01 27.02 3.89
C ARG A 59 -10.03 26.81 5.04
N ASP A 60 -9.83 25.56 5.43
CA ASP A 60 -8.93 25.17 6.51
C ASP A 60 -7.59 24.76 5.90
N TRP A 61 -6.52 25.43 6.31
CA TRP A 61 -5.19 25.28 5.71
C TRP A 61 -4.20 24.80 6.74
N GLU A 62 -3.46 23.75 6.39
CA GLU A 62 -2.38 23.19 7.20
C GLU A 62 -1.05 23.33 6.46
N TYR A 63 -0.01 23.71 7.18
CA TYR A 63 1.34 23.77 6.62
C TYR A 63 2.01 22.40 6.67
N ILE A 64 2.79 22.07 5.64
CA ILE A 64 3.72 20.94 5.73
C ILE A 64 4.71 21.25 6.86
N GLN A 65 4.80 20.35 7.83
CA GLN A 65 5.64 20.52 9.02
C GLN A 65 7.03 19.91 8.81
N ASP A 66 8.05 20.46 9.48
CA ASP A 66 9.33 19.77 9.60
C ASP A 66 9.22 18.75 10.74
N PRO A 67 9.46 17.45 10.48
CA PRO A 67 9.27 16.41 11.49
C PRO A 67 10.14 16.62 12.74
N ARG A 68 11.26 17.33 12.62
CA ARG A 68 12.20 17.59 13.72
C ARG A 68 11.78 18.75 14.61
N THR A 69 11.17 19.79 14.05
CA THR A 69 10.86 21.03 14.78
C THR A 69 9.37 21.25 15.01
N GLN A 70 8.50 20.48 14.34
CA GLN A 70 7.04 20.65 14.38
C GLN A 70 6.58 22.06 13.97
N GLN A 71 7.42 22.79 13.24
CA GLN A 71 7.12 24.11 12.70
C GLN A 71 6.88 24.02 11.18
N PRO A 72 6.20 25.02 10.57
CA PRO A 72 6.05 25.08 9.11
C PRO A 72 7.40 24.94 8.41
N LYS A 73 7.53 23.88 7.60
CA LYS A 73 8.76 23.53 6.91
C LYS A 73 9.13 24.61 5.90
N LEU A 74 10.32 25.17 6.07
CA LEU A 74 10.90 26.09 5.11
C LEU A 74 11.69 25.30 4.06
N PHE A 75 11.15 25.22 2.85
CA PHE A 75 11.79 24.52 1.74
C PHE A 75 12.81 25.42 1.05
N GLU A 76 13.94 24.83 0.66
CA GLU A 76 14.90 25.48 -0.22
C GLU A 76 14.36 25.51 -1.66
N GLY A 77 14.43 26.68 -2.27
CA GLY A 77 13.93 26.97 -3.61
C GLY A 77 14.93 26.63 -4.70
N ASN A 78 14.79 27.31 -5.84
CA ASN A 78 15.73 27.25 -6.94
C ASN A 78 16.97 28.12 -6.68
N MET A 79 18.11 27.68 -7.22
CA MET A 79 19.35 28.49 -7.29
C MET A 79 19.50 29.20 -8.65
N HIS A 80 18.85 28.67 -9.69
CA HIS A 80 18.87 29.18 -11.06
C HIS A 80 17.45 29.24 -11.64
N TYR A 81 17.20 30.14 -12.58
CA TYR A 81 15.85 30.38 -13.12
C TYR A 81 15.33 29.25 -14.02
N ASP A 82 16.21 28.45 -14.63
CA ASP A 82 15.81 27.42 -15.61
C ASP A 82 16.05 25.98 -15.14
N THR A 83 16.65 25.78 -13.98
CA THR A 83 16.85 24.44 -13.42
C THR A 83 15.66 24.08 -12.53
N PRO A 84 14.90 23.01 -12.82
CA PRO A 84 13.82 22.56 -11.95
C PRO A 84 14.40 21.91 -10.68
N ASP A 85 13.78 22.18 -9.53
CA ASP A 85 14.16 21.60 -8.24
C ASP A 85 12.96 20.86 -7.63
N ILE A 86 13.20 19.62 -7.20
CA ILE A 86 12.17 18.74 -6.62
C ILE A 86 12.24 18.79 -5.10
N ARG A 87 11.11 19.04 -4.45
CA ARG A 87 10.98 18.99 -2.98
C ARG A 87 9.89 18.02 -2.57
N ARG A 88 10.32 16.90 -1.97
CA ARG A 88 9.43 15.87 -1.43
C ARG A 88 9.13 16.12 0.05
N PHE A 89 7.95 15.70 0.47
CA PHE A 89 7.48 15.73 1.84
C PHE A 89 6.57 14.53 2.09
N ASP A 90 6.25 14.27 3.36
CA ASP A 90 5.40 13.15 3.74
C ASP A 90 4.05 13.25 3.01
N PRO A 91 3.54 12.16 2.42
CA PRO A 91 2.31 12.21 1.61
C PRO A 91 1.12 12.79 2.39
N VAL A 92 0.48 13.82 1.84
CA VAL A 92 -0.68 14.48 2.48
C VAL A 92 -1.95 14.42 1.63
N PRO A 93 -3.13 14.29 2.26
CA PRO A 93 -4.42 14.55 1.62
C PRO A 93 -4.55 15.99 1.18
N ALA A 94 -4.74 16.25 -0.11
CA ALA A 94 -5.02 17.61 -0.57
C ALA A 94 -5.91 17.62 -1.81
N GLN A 95 -6.89 18.51 -1.82
CA GLN A 95 -7.50 18.98 -3.08
C GLN A 95 -6.88 20.33 -3.48
N TYR A 96 -6.52 21.15 -2.51
CA TYR A 96 -5.92 22.47 -2.72
C TYR A 96 -4.50 22.50 -2.18
N VAL A 97 -3.57 23.03 -2.97
CA VAL A 97 -2.17 23.25 -2.58
C VAL A 97 -1.85 24.72 -2.74
N ARG A 98 -1.25 25.32 -1.70
CA ARG A 98 -0.75 26.71 -1.73
C ARG A 98 0.74 26.75 -1.48
N VAL A 99 1.42 27.56 -2.28
CA VAL A 99 2.84 27.84 -2.13
C VAL A 99 3.01 29.31 -1.76
N TYR A 100 3.79 29.55 -0.69
CA TYR A 100 4.09 30.86 -0.14
C TYR A 100 5.57 31.17 -0.35
N PRO A 101 5.93 32.04 -1.29
CA PRO A 101 7.30 32.51 -1.45
C PRO A 101 7.76 33.30 -0.21
N GLU A 102 8.90 32.90 0.34
CA GLU A 102 9.53 33.53 1.51
C GLU A 102 10.79 34.31 1.11
N ARG A 103 11.52 33.82 0.10
CA ARG A 103 12.68 34.51 -0.49
C ARG A 103 12.72 34.26 -1.99
N TRP A 104 13.19 35.22 -2.77
CA TRP A 104 13.29 35.14 -4.24
C TRP A 104 14.55 35.83 -4.76
N SER A 105 14.79 35.71 -6.07
CA SER A 105 15.91 36.36 -6.75
C SER A 105 15.68 37.87 -6.87
N PRO A 106 16.75 38.68 -7.07
CA PRO A 106 16.60 40.12 -7.24
C PRO A 106 15.72 40.54 -8.42
N ALA A 107 15.50 39.63 -9.38
CA ALA A 107 14.64 39.83 -10.53
C ALA A 107 13.12 39.75 -10.21
N GLY A 108 12.76 39.31 -9.00
CA GLY A 108 11.37 39.22 -8.55
C GLY A 108 10.91 37.79 -8.26
N ILE A 109 9.60 37.64 -8.06
CA ILE A 109 8.96 36.35 -7.81
C ILE A 109 8.57 35.75 -9.15
N GLY A 110 9.21 34.63 -9.49
CA GLY A 110 8.88 33.83 -10.67
C GLY A 110 8.83 32.37 -10.27
N MET A 111 7.74 31.69 -10.61
CA MET A 111 7.55 30.29 -10.23
C MET A 111 6.70 29.56 -11.26
N ARG A 112 7.24 28.47 -11.79
CA ARG A 112 6.50 27.38 -12.41
C ARG A 112 6.41 26.27 -11.37
N LEU A 113 5.21 25.76 -11.17
CA LEU A 113 4.91 24.78 -10.13
C LEU A 113 4.30 23.55 -10.78
N GLU A 114 4.85 22.39 -10.46
CA GLU A 114 4.23 21.09 -10.74
C GLU A 114 3.99 20.39 -9.41
N VAL A 115 2.77 19.87 -9.21
CA VAL A 115 2.39 19.17 -7.97
C VAL A 115 2.54 17.67 -8.22
N LEU A 116 3.34 17.00 -7.40
CA LEU A 116 3.54 15.56 -7.47
C LEU A 116 2.53 14.86 -6.59
N GLY A 117 1.73 13.96 -7.17
CA GLY A 117 0.77 13.18 -6.43
C GLY A 117 0.15 12.08 -7.26
N CYS A 118 -0.63 11.23 -6.60
CA CYS A 118 -1.46 10.21 -7.22
C CYS A 118 -2.93 10.45 -6.85
N ASP A 119 -3.85 9.79 -7.54
CA ASP A 119 -5.27 9.89 -7.19
C ASP A 119 -5.49 9.56 -5.72
N TRP A 120 -6.42 10.30 -5.10
CA TRP A 120 -6.96 9.94 -3.80
C TRP A 120 -7.84 8.72 -4.02
N THR A 121 -7.19 7.58 -4.14
CA THR A 121 -7.85 6.35 -3.77
C THR A 121 -8.18 6.52 -2.30
N ASP A 122 -9.46 6.44 -1.94
CA ASP A 122 -9.78 5.82 -0.65
C ASP A 122 -9.23 4.39 -0.76
N SER A 123 -7.93 4.26 -0.56
CA SER A 123 -7.22 3.00 -0.50
C SER A 123 -7.12 2.70 1.00
N LYS A 124 -7.91 1.77 1.50
CA LYS A 124 -7.41 0.39 1.62
C LYS A 124 -6.18 0.18 0.71
N PRO A 125 -4.97 0.07 1.29
CA PRO A 125 -3.72 0.29 0.58
C PRO A 125 -3.58 -0.73 -0.55
N THR A 126 -3.62 -0.23 -1.78
CA THR A 126 -3.18 -0.97 -2.96
C THR A 126 -2.14 -0.09 -3.64
N VAL A 127 -0.90 -0.50 -3.46
CA VAL A 127 0.30 0.04 -4.09
C VAL A 127 0.52 -0.79 -5.33
N GLU A 128 0.29 -0.22 -6.52
CA GLU A 128 1.02 -0.55 -7.75
C GLU A 128 0.90 0.65 -8.71
N THR A 129 1.83 1.01 -9.57
CA THR A 129 3.30 1.03 -9.58
C THR A 129 3.60 1.87 -10.83
N LEU A 130 4.24 3.03 -10.71
CA LEU A 130 4.96 3.62 -11.85
C LEU A 130 6.37 3.05 -11.83
N GLY A 131 6.65 2.13 -12.74
CA GLY A 131 8.03 1.93 -13.21
C GLY A 131 8.27 2.82 -14.43
N PRO A 132 9.44 3.47 -14.53
CA PRO A 132 10.03 3.68 -15.83
C PRO A 132 11.37 2.95 -15.93
N THR A 133 11.33 1.93 -16.78
CA THR A 133 12.13 1.82 -18.00
C THR A 133 13.65 1.98 -17.87
N VAL A 134 14.26 0.80 -17.88
CA VAL A 134 15.60 0.42 -18.30
C VAL A 134 16.12 1.23 -19.50
N LYS A 135 17.38 1.65 -19.37
CA LYS A 135 18.26 2.15 -20.42
C LYS A 135 18.75 0.97 -21.27
N SER A 136 18.55 1.10 -22.58
CA SER A 136 19.23 0.43 -23.71
C SER A 136 20.36 -0.56 -23.40
N GLU A 137 20.23 -1.80 -23.90
CA GLU A 137 21.39 -2.58 -24.34
C GLU A 137 21.22 -3.07 -25.77
N GLU A 138 22.35 -3.03 -26.46
CA GLU A 138 22.55 -3.27 -27.86
C GLU A 138 22.51 -4.78 -28.17
N THR A 139 21.92 -5.08 -29.32
CA THR A 139 22.25 -6.16 -30.27
C THR A 139 23.34 -7.15 -29.85
N THR A 140 22.97 -8.42 -29.67
CA THR A 140 23.91 -9.55 -29.86
C THR A 140 23.45 -10.45 -31.00
N THR A 141 24.30 -10.54 -32.02
CA THR A 141 24.36 -11.61 -33.03
C THR A 141 25.34 -12.71 -32.58
N PRO A 142 25.25 -13.92 -33.16
CA PRO A 142 25.43 -15.17 -32.43
C PRO A 142 26.87 -15.70 -32.33
N TYR A 143 27.03 -16.64 -31.39
CA TYR A 143 28.14 -17.54 -31.09
C TYR A 143 29.04 -17.97 -32.27
N PRO A 144 30.31 -18.30 -31.96
CA PRO A 144 30.72 -19.70 -32.08
C PRO A 144 31.52 -20.27 -30.89
N ILE A 145 31.45 -21.60 -30.88
CA ILE A 145 32.00 -22.68 -30.04
C ILE A 145 33.55 -22.71 -30.00
N GLU A 146 34.13 -23.13 -28.88
CA GLU A 146 35.20 -24.16 -28.72
C GLU A 146 35.67 -24.19 -27.25
N GLU A 147 35.29 -25.24 -26.51
CA GLU A 147 36.20 -26.27 -25.95
C GLU A 147 37.53 -25.75 -25.38
N GLU A 148 37.71 -25.85 -24.06
CA GLU A 148 38.59 -26.84 -23.43
C GLU A 148 38.70 -26.59 -21.92
N ALA A 149 38.76 -27.69 -21.17
CA ALA A 149 38.85 -27.70 -19.72
C ALA A 149 40.19 -27.15 -19.22
N THR A 150 40.17 -26.35 -18.16
CA THR A 150 41.30 -26.30 -17.23
C THR A 150 40.81 -26.01 -15.81
N GLU A 151 40.99 -27.03 -14.98
CA GLU A 151 40.95 -27.01 -13.53
C GLU A 151 41.90 -25.94 -12.98
N CYS A 152 41.38 -25.03 -12.16
CA CYS A 152 42.19 -24.35 -11.16
C CYS A 152 41.35 -24.04 -9.93
N GLY A 153 41.83 -24.52 -8.79
CA GLY A 153 41.33 -24.19 -7.47
C GLY A 153 41.75 -22.79 -7.02
N GLU A 154 41.37 -22.53 -5.77
CA GLU A 154 41.58 -21.32 -4.97
C GLU A 154 40.67 -20.12 -5.26
N ASN A 155 39.85 -19.82 -4.26
CA ASN A 155 39.39 -18.49 -3.88
C ASN A 155 38.73 -17.64 -4.98
N CYS A 156 37.58 -18.10 -5.44
CA CYS A 156 36.52 -17.18 -5.82
C CYS A 156 35.81 -16.73 -4.53
N SER A 157 36.31 -15.68 -3.89
CA SER A 157 35.41 -14.84 -3.08
C SER A 157 34.50 -14.14 -4.08
N PHE A 158 33.38 -14.80 -4.41
CA PHE A 158 32.23 -14.08 -4.93
C PHE A 158 31.93 -13.04 -3.86
N GLU A 159 32.00 -11.76 -4.22
CA GLU A 159 31.40 -10.73 -3.40
C GLU A 159 29.91 -11.05 -3.38
N ASP A 160 29.49 -11.81 -2.35
CA ASP A 160 28.12 -12.24 -2.13
C ASP A 160 27.22 -11.02 -2.25
N ASP A 161 26.18 -11.18 -3.08
CA ASP A 161 25.01 -10.33 -3.18
C ASP A 161 24.59 -9.84 -1.79
N LYS A 162 25.03 -8.63 -1.43
CA LYS A 162 24.61 -7.92 -0.21
C LYS A 162 23.20 -7.34 -0.35
N ASP A 163 22.36 -7.95 -1.17
CA ASP A 163 21.12 -7.37 -1.65
C ASP A 163 19.86 -7.95 -0.99
N LEU A 164 19.99 -9.03 -0.20
CA LEU A 164 18.98 -9.58 0.71
C LEU A 164 19.64 -10.10 1.99
N GLN A 165 19.84 -9.25 3.00
CA GLN A 165 20.19 -9.73 4.34
C GLN A 165 18.94 -10.29 5.02
N LEU A 166 18.59 -11.54 4.68
CA LEU A 166 17.59 -12.29 5.42
C LEU A 166 18.07 -12.46 6.87
N PRO A 167 17.26 -12.09 7.88
CA PRO A 167 17.68 -12.19 9.27
C PRO A 167 18.02 -13.64 9.59
N SER A 168 19.25 -13.89 10.05
CA SER A 168 19.67 -15.22 10.46
C SER A 168 18.73 -15.71 11.55
N GLY A 169 18.06 -16.84 11.30
CA GLY A 169 17.11 -17.41 12.24
C GLY A 169 15.63 -17.03 12.03
N PHE A 170 15.29 -16.29 10.98
CA PHE A 170 13.90 -16.06 10.64
C PHE A 170 13.18 -17.36 10.22
N ASN A 171 13.83 -18.20 9.42
CA ASN A 171 13.25 -19.47 8.98
C ASN A 171 13.26 -20.46 10.14
N CYS A 172 12.09 -20.97 10.53
CA CYS A 172 11.92 -21.81 11.70
C CYS A 172 10.84 -22.88 11.53
N ASN A 173 11.22 -24.12 11.82
CA ASN A 173 10.38 -25.32 11.85
C ASN A 173 10.16 -25.85 13.28
N PHE A 174 10.59 -25.10 14.32
CA PHE A 174 10.40 -25.42 15.75
C PHE A 174 10.87 -26.80 16.26
N ASP A 175 11.58 -27.58 15.44
CA ASP A 175 12.03 -28.94 15.75
C ASP A 175 13.03 -28.98 16.92
N PHE A 176 13.87 -27.96 17.09
CA PHE A 176 14.92 -27.93 18.11
C PHE A 176 14.44 -27.26 19.41
N PRO A 177 14.38 -27.97 20.57
CA PRO A 177 13.89 -27.45 21.84
C PRO A 177 14.63 -26.20 22.32
N GLU A 178 15.94 -26.19 22.14
CA GLU A 178 16.85 -25.22 22.77
C GLU A 178 17.00 -23.92 21.97
N GLU A 179 16.57 -23.89 20.70
CA GLU A 179 16.76 -22.75 19.81
C GLU A 179 15.51 -22.52 18.92
N PRO A 180 14.59 -21.60 19.28
CA PRO A 180 13.40 -21.29 18.47
C PRO A 180 13.74 -20.43 17.24
N CYS A 181 14.90 -20.69 16.63
CA CYS A 181 15.49 -19.97 15.51
C CYS A 181 15.70 -18.46 15.72
N GLY A 182 15.22 -17.85 16.81
CA GLY A 182 15.22 -16.39 17.04
C GLY A 182 13.83 -15.81 17.25
N TRP A 183 12.79 -16.62 17.09
CA TRP A 183 11.42 -16.26 17.42
C TRP A 183 11.21 -16.19 18.92
N MET A 184 10.50 -15.15 19.36
CA MET A 184 10.14 -14.92 20.77
C MET A 184 8.66 -15.21 21.00
N TYR A 185 8.35 -16.01 22.01
CA TYR A 185 6.98 -16.32 22.41
C TYR A 185 6.85 -16.52 23.93
N ASP A 186 5.62 -16.38 24.42
CA ASP A 186 5.27 -16.68 25.80
C ASP A 186 5.10 -18.20 25.99
N HIS A 187 6.08 -18.84 26.64
CA HIS A 187 6.13 -20.29 26.89
C HIS A 187 4.98 -20.78 27.79
N ALA A 188 4.31 -19.88 28.52
CA ALA A 188 3.13 -20.23 29.32
C ALA A 188 1.85 -20.36 28.48
N LYS A 189 1.86 -19.82 27.25
CA LYS A 189 0.68 -19.78 26.37
C LYS A 189 0.87 -20.59 25.10
N TRP A 190 1.99 -20.40 24.41
CA TRP A 190 2.39 -21.24 23.28
C TRP A 190 3.09 -22.47 23.83
N LEU A 191 2.45 -23.61 23.65
CA LEU A 191 2.94 -24.92 24.05
C LEU A 191 3.54 -25.61 22.84
N ARG A 192 4.75 -26.15 22.97
CA ARG A 192 5.35 -26.98 21.93
C ARG A 192 4.71 -28.37 21.96
N SER A 193 4.31 -28.89 20.81
CA SER A 193 3.69 -30.20 20.67
C SER A 193 4.37 -31.01 19.56
N THR A 194 4.51 -32.32 19.76
CA THR A 194 5.06 -33.24 18.77
C THR A 194 3.96 -33.72 17.83
N TRP A 195 4.29 -33.86 16.54
CA TRP A 195 3.38 -34.43 15.56
C TRP A 195 3.04 -35.89 15.91
N PRO A 196 1.76 -36.30 15.94
CA PRO A 196 1.40 -37.71 15.87
C PRO A 196 1.84 -38.22 14.48
N GLY A 197 2.63 -39.29 14.42
CA GLY A 197 3.38 -39.73 13.24
C GLY A 197 2.60 -40.09 11.95
N SER A 198 1.34 -39.64 11.77
CA SER A 198 0.50 -39.95 10.61
C SER A 198 -0.25 -38.77 9.98
N SER A 199 0.01 -37.52 10.37
CA SER A 199 -0.78 -36.35 9.88
C SER A 199 0.06 -35.19 9.31
N SER A 200 1.32 -35.42 8.93
CA SER A 200 2.15 -34.39 8.29
C SER A 200 1.76 -34.17 6.82
N PRO A 201 1.64 -32.92 6.34
CA PRO A 201 1.39 -32.59 4.92
C PRO A 201 2.56 -32.92 3.96
N ASN A 202 3.77 -33.16 4.49
CA ASN A 202 4.97 -33.43 3.68
C ASN A 202 5.60 -34.77 4.06
N ASP A 203 5.15 -35.82 3.38
CA ASP A 203 5.85 -37.10 3.31
C ASP A 203 7.04 -36.97 2.34
N ARG A 204 8.20 -36.57 2.87
CA ARG A 204 9.52 -37.01 2.41
C ARG A 204 10.62 -36.37 3.26
N THR A 205 11.51 -37.24 3.72
CA THR A 205 12.82 -36.99 4.33
C THR A 205 12.80 -36.48 5.78
N PHE A 206 13.40 -37.30 6.65
CA PHE A 206 13.78 -37.12 8.06
C PHE A 206 12.77 -37.59 9.14
N PRO A 207 13.21 -38.50 10.05
CA PRO A 207 12.38 -39.15 11.04
C PRO A 207 12.37 -38.40 12.39
N ASP A 208 11.29 -38.64 13.14
CA ASP A 208 11.15 -38.57 14.60
C ASP A 208 11.38 -37.19 15.27
N ASP A 209 10.31 -36.68 15.87
CA ASP A 209 10.20 -35.42 16.62
C ASP A 209 10.10 -34.13 15.80
N ARG A 210 9.22 -34.13 14.80
CA ARG A 210 8.70 -32.85 14.28
C ARG A 210 7.91 -32.15 15.39
N ASN A 211 8.19 -30.88 15.62
CA ASN A 211 7.55 -30.08 16.66
C ASN A 211 6.86 -28.86 16.05
N PHE A 212 5.70 -28.50 16.60
CA PHE A 212 4.99 -27.27 16.22
C PHE A 212 4.62 -26.46 17.47
N LEU A 213 4.28 -25.19 17.27
CA LEU A 213 3.75 -24.34 18.34
C LEU A 213 2.23 -24.40 18.35
N ARG A 214 1.66 -24.63 19.54
CA ARG A 214 0.23 -24.83 19.77
C ARG A 214 -0.27 -23.88 20.85
N LEU A 215 -1.35 -23.16 20.56
CA LEU A 215 -2.14 -22.41 21.53
C LEU A 215 -3.46 -23.15 21.74
N GLN A 216 -3.73 -23.61 22.95
CA GLN A 216 -4.93 -24.39 23.25
C GLN A 216 -5.77 -23.74 24.35
N SER A 217 -7.10 -23.80 24.19
CA SER A 217 -8.08 -23.51 25.22
C SER A 217 -9.01 -24.71 25.41
N ASP A 218 -9.22 -25.12 26.65
CA ASP A 218 -10.14 -26.19 27.06
C ASP A 218 -11.55 -25.65 27.41
N GLY A 219 -11.88 -24.41 27.03
CA GLY A 219 -13.18 -23.80 27.36
C GLY A 219 -13.21 -23.09 28.72
N ARG A 220 -12.04 -22.75 29.28
CA ARG A 220 -11.92 -21.93 30.49
C ARG A 220 -12.63 -20.57 30.36
N ARG A 221 -13.02 -20.00 31.50
CA ARG A 221 -13.68 -18.67 31.59
C ARG A 221 -12.81 -17.54 31.04
N GLU A 222 -11.49 -17.74 31.01
CA GLU A 222 -10.51 -16.82 30.44
C GLU A 222 -10.19 -17.25 29.01
N GLY A 223 -10.27 -16.31 28.07
CA GLY A 223 -9.88 -16.53 26.68
C GLY A 223 -8.36 -16.56 26.56
N GLN A 224 -7.86 -17.21 25.52
CA GLN A 224 -6.43 -17.27 25.24
C GLN A 224 -6.03 -16.18 24.25
N TYR A 225 -4.91 -15.52 24.53
CA TYR A 225 -4.28 -14.55 23.66
C TYR A 225 -2.77 -14.69 23.78
N ALA A 226 -2.09 -15.01 22.69
CA ALA A 226 -0.66 -15.22 22.67
C ALA A 226 -0.02 -14.59 21.43
N ARG A 227 1.21 -14.11 21.57
CA ARG A 227 1.99 -13.46 20.50
C ARG A 227 3.25 -14.29 20.24
N LEU A 228 3.56 -14.48 18.97
CA LEU A 228 4.79 -15.09 18.46
C LEU A 228 5.47 -14.05 17.57
N ILE A 229 6.67 -13.60 17.96
CA ILE A 229 7.34 -12.41 17.43
C ILE A 229 8.62 -12.83 16.71
N SER A 230 8.80 -12.38 15.47
CA SER A 230 9.98 -12.69 14.65
C SER A 230 11.22 -11.91 15.08
N PRO A 231 12.42 -12.35 14.68
CA PRO A 231 13.59 -11.47 14.60
C PRO A 231 13.31 -10.20 13.77
N PRO A 232 14.07 -9.10 13.98
CA PRO A 232 13.96 -7.89 13.16
C PRO A 232 14.22 -8.17 11.67
N VAL A 233 13.35 -7.66 10.81
CA VAL A 233 13.39 -7.79 9.35
C VAL A 233 13.64 -6.42 8.73
N HIS A 234 14.60 -6.35 7.80
CA HIS A 234 14.92 -5.14 7.03
C HIS A 234 14.88 -5.42 5.53
N LEU A 235 13.88 -4.88 4.84
CA LEU A 235 13.66 -5.09 3.40
C LEU A 235 13.53 -3.74 2.68
N PRO A 236 14.63 -3.00 2.43
CA PRO A 236 14.56 -1.64 1.88
C PRO A 236 14.24 -1.59 0.38
N ARG A 237 14.39 -2.70 -0.35
CA ARG A 237 14.31 -2.73 -1.82
C ARG A 237 13.02 -3.33 -2.34
N SER A 238 12.79 -4.61 -2.05
CA SER A 238 11.68 -5.39 -2.61
C SER A 238 10.89 -6.10 -1.51
N PRO A 239 9.56 -6.26 -1.70
CA PRO A 239 8.79 -7.16 -0.87
C PRO A 239 9.16 -8.61 -1.16
N VAL A 240 8.99 -9.49 -0.17
CA VAL A 240 9.26 -10.93 -0.28
C VAL A 240 8.06 -11.73 0.21
N CYS A 241 7.95 -12.98 -0.24
CA CYS A 241 6.91 -13.88 0.23
C CYS A 241 7.35 -14.65 1.47
N MET A 242 6.53 -14.62 2.51
CA MET A 242 6.66 -15.50 3.67
C MET A 242 5.62 -16.61 3.60
N GLU A 243 6.05 -17.85 3.80
CA GLU A 243 5.20 -19.03 3.88
C GLU A 243 5.24 -19.61 5.30
N PHE A 244 4.14 -20.22 5.73
CA PHE A 244 4.04 -20.95 6.99
C PHE A 244 2.91 -21.98 6.92
N GLN A 245 2.91 -22.95 7.82
CA GLN A 245 1.82 -23.89 8.01
C GLN A 245 1.01 -23.53 9.25
N TYR A 246 -0.31 -23.72 9.19
CA TYR A 246 -1.19 -23.46 10.32
C TYR A 246 -2.37 -24.44 10.38
N GLN A 247 -2.92 -24.61 11.57
CA GLN A 247 -4.18 -25.29 11.84
C GLN A 247 -4.97 -24.43 12.83
N ALA A 248 -6.29 -24.34 12.67
CA ALA A 248 -7.13 -23.55 13.58
C ALA A 248 -8.51 -24.18 13.73
N THR A 249 -8.81 -24.67 14.92
CA THR A 249 -10.03 -25.44 15.24
C THR A 249 -10.69 -24.87 16.49
N GLY A 250 -12.01 -24.99 16.62
CA GLY A 250 -12.73 -24.51 17.82
C GLY A 250 -13.95 -23.64 17.55
N GLY A 251 -14.51 -23.73 16.35
CA GLY A 251 -15.73 -23.01 15.98
C GLY A 251 -15.55 -21.50 15.88
N ARG A 252 -16.64 -20.77 16.19
CA ARG A 252 -16.64 -19.30 16.11
C ARG A 252 -15.65 -18.73 17.13
N GLY A 253 -14.93 -17.66 16.77
CA GLY A 253 -14.09 -16.87 17.69
C GLY A 253 -12.71 -17.42 18.01
N VAL A 254 -12.23 -18.35 17.20
CA VAL A 254 -10.81 -18.60 16.97
C VAL A 254 -10.33 -17.63 15.89
N ALA A 255 -9.17 -17.02 16.07
CA ALA A 255 -8.54 -16.16 15.07
C ALA A 255 -7.02 -16.22 15.19
N LEU A 256 -6.34 -16.30 14.05
CA LEU A 256 -4.89 -16.14 13.94
C LEU A 256 -4.63 -15.00 12.97
N GLN A 257 -3.81 -14.03 13.37
CA GLN A 257 -3.49 -12.87 12.55
C GLN A 257 -1.98 -12.60 12.50
N GLY A 258 -1.48 -12.25 11.32
CA GLY A 258 -0.11 -11.80 11.08
C GLY A 258 -0.08 -10.28 10.96
N VAL A 259 0.68 -9.62 11.84
CA VAL A 259 0.79 -8.17 11.94
C VAL A 259 2.25 -7.76 11.75
N ARG A 260 2.49 -6.69 10.99
CA ARG A 260 3.77 -6.01 10.92
C ARG A 260 3.83 -4.92 11.97
N GLU A 261 4.76 -5.00 12.91
CA GLU A 261 5.02 -3.95 13.89
C GLU A 261 6.37 -3.25 13.60
N ALA A 262 6.29 -1.95 13.36
CA ALA A 262 7.42 -1.04 13.24
C ALA A 262 7.32 0.04 14.34
N SER A 263 8.39 0.81 14.55
CA SER A 263 8.53 1.75 15.68
C SER A 263 7.37 2.73 15.90
N GLN A 264 6.59 3.06 14.86
CA GLN A 264 5.45 3.99 14.95
C GLN A 264 4.17 3.46 14.30
N GLU A 265 4.16 2.21 13.82
CA GLU A 265 3.04 1.69 13.03
C GLU A 265 2.88 0.18 13.21
N SER A 266 1.63 -0.26 13.41
CA SER A 266 1.23 -1.67 13.33
C SER A 266 0.27 -1.86 12.15
N LYS A 267 0.56 -2.79 11.24
CA LYS A 267 -0.28 -3.07 10.06
C LYS A 267 -0.66 -4.55 10.00
N LEU A 268 -1.97 -4.83 9.93
CA LEU A 268 -2.48 -6.19 9.70
C LEU A 268 -2.12 -6.63 8.28
N LEU A 269 -1.40 -7.74 8.15
CA LEU A 269 -1.02 -8.31 6.86
C LEU A 269 -1.90 -9.52 6.48
N TRP A 270 -2.33 -10.30 7.47
CA TRP A 270 -3.06 -11.55 7.23
C TRP A 270 -3.94 -11.90 8.41
N VAL A 271 -5.08 -12.54 8.14
CA VAL A 271 -6.00 -12.99 9.18
C VAL A 271 -6.85 -14.15 8.71
N ILE A 272 -7.00 -15.15 9.58
CA ILE A 272 -8.10 -16.11 9.53
C ILE A 272 -9.03 -15.86 10.71
N ARG A 273 -10.32 -16.12 10.48
CA ARG A 273 -11.35 -16.07 11.51
C ARG A 273 -12.14 -17.37 11.43
N GLU A 274 -12.62 -17.79 12.59
CA GLU A 274 -13.45 -18.97 12.75
C GLU A 274 -12.68 -20.27 12.44
N ASP A 275 -13.42 -21.38 12.50
CA ASP A 275 -12.91 -22.73 12.33
C ASP A 275 -12.41 -22.96 10.91
N GLN A 276 -11.21 -23.50 10.78
CA GLN A 276 -10.61 -23.87 9.51
C GLN A 276 -10.62 -25.38 9.27
N GLY A 277 -11.14 -26.17 10.23
CA GLY A 277 -11.11 -27.62 10.21
C GLY A 277 -9.80 -28.18 10.76
N ASP A 278 -9.77 -29.51 10.94
CA ASP A 278 -8.65 -30.23 11.57
C ASP A 278 -7.50 -30.52 10.59
N GLU A 279 -7.48 -29.90 9.40
CA GLU A 279 -6.42 -30.08 8.42
C GLU A 279 -5.40 -28.94 8.46
N TRP A 280 -4.15 -29.27 8.19
CA TRP A 280 -3.08 -28.28 8.06
C TRP A 280 -3.19 -27.54 6.74
N LYS A 281 -3.07 -26.21 6.83
CA LYS A 281 -3.17 -25.31 5.69
C LYS A 281 -1.89 -24.51 5.54
N HIS A 282 -1.65 -24.08 4.31
CA HIS A 282 -0.52 -23.22 3.98
C HIS A 282 -0.97 -21.76 4.02
N GLY A 283 -0.28 -20.94 4.80
CA GLY A 283 -0.43 -19.49 4.85
C GLY A 283 0.68 -18.82 4.04
N ARG A 284 0.32 -17.76 3.31
CA ARG A 284 1.27 -16.90 2.60
C ARG A 284 1.04 -15.44 2.97
N ILE A 285 2.10 -14.70 3.20
CA ILE A 285 2.10 -13.28 3.58
C ILE A 285 3.14 -12.54 2.75
N ILE A 286 2.74 -11.45 2.11
CA ILE A 286 3.68 -10.51 1.49
C ILE A 286 4.28 -9.64 2.58
N LEU A 287 5.58 -9.75 2.78
CA LEU A 287 6.36 -8.87 3.64
C LEU A 287 6.70 -7.61 2.84
N PRO A 288 6.14 -6.44 3.18
CA PRO A 288 6.33 -5.22 2.39
C PRO A 288 7.76 -4.69 2.51
N SER A 289 8.23 -4.00 1.48
CA SER A 289 9.46 -3.22 1.59
C SER A 289 9.27 -2.06 2.58
N TYR A 290 10.29 -1.80 3.38
CA TYR A 290 10.30 -0.76 4.40
C TYR A 290 11.72 -0.30 4.70
N ASP A 291 11.92 1.02 4.79
CA ASP A 291 13.24 1.64 4.97
C ASP A 291 13.84 1.43 6.38
N MET A 292 13.06 0.93 7.33
CA MET A 292 13.48 0.65 8.70
C MET A 292 13.26 -0.83 9.04
N GLU A 293 13.85 -1.29 10.15
CA GLU A 293 13.56 -2.61 10.70
C GLU A 293 12.12 -2.69 11.22
N TYR A 294 11.51 -3.85 11.03
CA TYR A 294 10.20 -4.19 11.59
C TYR A 294 10.14 -5.65 12.01
N GLN A 295 9.16 -6.03 12.81
CA GLN A 295 8.93 -7.42 13.21
C GLN A 295 7.58 -7.92 12.68
N ILE A 296 7.51 -9.22 12.44
CA ILE A 296 6.28 -9.93 12.14
C ILE A 296 5.79 -10.60 13.42
N VAL A 297 4.54 -10.33 13.76
CA VAL A 297 3.88 -10.82 14.97
C VAL A 297 2.67 -11.65 14.57
N PHE A 298 2.70 -12.94 14.91
CA PHE A 298 1.53 -13.79 14.87
C PHE A 298 0.78 -13.68 16.20
N GLU A 299 -0.48 -13.27 16.14
CA GLU A 299 -1.36 -13.18 17.30
C GLU A 299 -2.46 -14.24 17.22
N GLY A 300 -2.43 -15.19 18.15
CA GLY A 300 -3.44 -16.23 18.30
C GLY A 300 -4.47 -15.81 19.35
N VAL A 301 -5.75 -15.89 18.99
CA VAL A 301 -6.88 -15.50 19.85
C VAL A 301 -7.91 -16.63 19.89
N ILE A 302 -8.22 -17.10 21.10
CA ILE A 302 -9.35 -18.01 21.35
C ILE A 302 -10.29 -17.33 22.34
N GLY A 303 -11.51 -17.05 21.89
CA GLY A 303 -12.52 -16.32 22.67
C GLY A 303 -12.82 -16.94 24.05
N LYS A 304 -13.23 -16.09 24.99
CA LYS A 304 -13.57 -16.50 26.37
C LYS A 304 -14.66 -17.58 26.39
N GLY A 305 -14.48 -18.61 27.21
CA GLY A 305 -15.46 -19.70 27.35
C GLY A 305 -15.58 -20.59 26.12
N ARG A 306 -14.60 -20.56 25.22
CA ARG A 306 -14.55 -21.40 24.02
C ARG A 306 -13.36 -22.35 24.10
N SER A 307 -13.61 -23.59 23.68
CA SER A 307 -12.56 -24.56 23.41
C SER A 307 -12.06 -24.38 21.98
N GLY A 308 -10.76 -24.48 21.78
CA GLY A 308 -10.16 -24.36 20.46
C GLY A 308 -8.66 -24.52 20.51
N GLU A 309 -8.08 -24.59 19.34
CA GLU A 309 -6.67 -24.82 19.13
C GLU A 309 -6.18 -24.04 17.91
N ILE A 310 -5.00 -23.46 18.04
CA ILE A 310 -4.29 -22.83 16.94
C ILE A 310 -2.89 -23.43 16.93
N ALA A 311 -2.49 -24.02 15.81
CA ALA A 311 -1.14 -24.53 15.59
C ALA A 311 -0.45 -23.74 14.48
N ILE A 312 0.87 -23.57 14.60
CA ILE A 312 1.72 -22.93 13.60
C ILE A 312 3.07 -23.64 13.50
N ASP A 313 3.55 -23.81 12.27
CA ASP A 313 4.80 -24.51 11.95
C ASP A 313 5.44 -24.02 10.64
N ASP A 314 6.68 -24.45 10.35
CA ASP A 314 7.39 -24.28 9.07
C ASP A 314 7.39 -22.84 8.50
N ILE A 315 7.71 -21.85 9.33
CA ILE A 315 7.78 -20.44 8.92
C ILE A 315 9.06 -20.19 8.12
N ARG A 316 8.94 -19.63 6.92
CA ARG A 316 10.09 -19.31 6.06
C ARG A 316 9.84 -18.14 5.13
N ILE A 317 10.89 -17.39 4.81
CA ILE A 317 10.88 -16.48 3.66
C ILE A 317 11.29 -17.27 2.42
N SER A 318 10.43 -17.25 1.40
CA SER A 318 10.65 -17.93 0.13
C SER A 318 11.05 -16.91 -0.94
N THR A 319 12.20 -17.13 -1.57
CA THR A 319 12.65 -16.40 -2.77
C THR A 319 12.14 -17.03 -4.06
N ASP A 320 11.67 -18.29 -3.99
CA ASP A 320 11.31 -19.10 -5.15
C ASP A 320 9.83 -18.93 -5.54
N VAL A 321 9.04 -18.29 -4.66
CA VAL A 321 7.63 -17.97 -4.91
C VAL A 321 7.53 -16.55 -5.46
N PRO A 322 7.12 -16.37 -6.73
CA PRO A 322 6.83 -15.05 -7.28
C PRO A 322 5.76 -14.34 -6.43
N LEU A 323 5.88 -13.02 -6.30
CA LEU A 323 4.95 -12.22 -5.48
C LEU A 323 3.48 -12.40 -5.91
N GLU A 324 3.23 -12.61 -7.20
CA GLU A 324 1.90 -12.90 -7.76
C GLU A 324 1.29 -14.16 -7.15
N ASN A 325 2.10 -15.20 -6.95
CA ASN A 325 1.66 -16.48 -6.34
C ASN A 325 1.61 -16.40 -4.80
N CYS A 326 2.26 -15.39 -4.22
CA CYS A 326 2.09 -15.08 -2.79
C CYS A 326 0.69 -14.51 -2.48
N MET A 327 0.00 -13.98 -3.50
CA MET A 327 -1.37 -13.46 -3.42
C MET A 327 -2.45 -14.51 -3.68
N GLU A 328 -2.10 -15.79 -3.94
CA GLU A 328 -3.11 -16.82 -4.19
C GLU A 328 -4.13 -16.82 -3.05
N PRO A 329 -5.41 -16.57 -3.36
CA PRO A 329 -6.43 -16.47 -2.34
C PRO A 329 -6.56 -17.83 -1.66
N ILE A 330 -6.53 -17.83 -0.33
CA ILE A 330 -7.07 -18.95 0.46
C ILE A 330 -8.51 -19.11 -0.05
N SER A 331 -8.76 -20.18 -0.79
CA SER A 331 -10.08 -20.47 -1.33
C SER A 331 -11.01 -20.66 -0.15
N ALA A 332 -11.86 -19.66 0.11
CA ALA A 332 -12.94 -19.78 1.09
C ALA A 332 -14.00 -20.81 0.66
N PHE A 333 -13.85 -21.42 -0.52
CA PHE A 333 -14.65 -22.53 -1.00
C PHE A 333 -13.78 -23.45 -1.85
N ALA A 334 -13.41 -24.61 -1.31
CA ALA A 334 -13.08 -25.75 -2.16
C ALA A 334 -14.38 -26.14 -2.88
N VAL A 335 -14.44 -25.92 -4.20
CA VAL A 335 -15.41 -26.62 -5.03
C VAL A 335 -14.86 -28.03 -5.16
N ASP A 336 -15.36 -28.93 -4.31
CA ASP A 336 -15.16 -30.35 -4.50
C ASP A 336 -15.73 -30.73 -5.87
N THR A 337 -14.84 -31.12 -6.75
CA THR A 337 -15.14 -31.88 -7.96
C THR A 337 -15.81 -33.19 -7.58
N LEU A 338 -17.15 -33.21 -7.58
CA LEU A 338 -17.90 -34.46 -7.47
C LEU A 338 -17.95 -35.16 -8.84
N LEU A 339 -17.45 -36.39 -8.84
CA LEU A 339 -17.65 -37.38 -9.89
C LEU A 339 -19.15 -37.66 -10.10
N PRO A 340 -19.60 -37.97 -11.33
CA PRO A 340 -21.01 -38.13 -11.63
C PRO A 340 -21.51 -39.52 -11.23
N GLY A 341 -22.59 -39.54 -10.45
CA GLY A 341 -23.49 -40.69 -10.40
C GLY A 341 -23.71 -41.29 -9.01
N THR A 342 -24.69 -40.76 -8.28
CA THR A 342 -25.74 -41.55 -7.59
C THR A 342 -26.75 -40.58 -6.97
N GLU A 343 -27.97 -40.57 -7.52
CA GLU A 343 -29.10 -39.85 -6.91
C GLU A 343 -29.58 -40.60 -5.66
N PRO A 344 -29.81 -39.93 -4.52
CA PRO A 344 -30.64 -40.46 -3.45
C PRO A 344 -32.11 -40.08 -3.68
N THR A 345 -32.99 -41.08 -3.73
CA THR A 345 -34.44 -40.91 -3.72
C THR A 345 -34.92 -40.41 -2.35
N VAL A 346 -35.58 -39.24 -2.33
CA VAL A 346 -36.24 -38.70 -1.13
C VAL A 346 -37.75 -38.76 -1.34
N ASP A 347 -38.44 -39.51 -0.48
CA ASP A 347 -39.90 -39.52 -0.37
C ASP A 347 -40.40 -38.12 0.02
N THR A 348 -41.24 -37.53 -0.84
CA THR A 348 -41.84 -36.21 -0.60
C THR A 348 -43.28 -36.36 -0.12
N VAL A 349 -43.57 -35.76 1.04
CA VAL A 349 -44.92 -35.60 1.57
C VAL A 349 -45.63 -34.48 0.79
N PRO A 350 -46.85 -34.69 0.26
CA PRO A 350 -47.52 -33.68 -0.56
C PRO A 350 -48.02 -32.53 0.32
N VAL A 351 -47.43 -31.34 0.11
CA VAL A 351 -47.95 -30.06 0.62
C VAL A 351 -48.94 -29.51 -0.40
N GLN A 352 -50.10 -29.03 0.06
CA GLN A 352 -51.11 -28.48 -0.84
C GLN A 352 -50.58 -27.24 -1.60
N PRO A 353 -50.84 -27.15 -2.92
CA PRO A 353 -50.31 -26.07 -3.73
C PRO A 353 -50.93 -24.73 -3.33
N ILE A 354 -50.06 -23.73 -3.15
CA ILE A 354 -50.44 -22.34 -2.90
C ILE A 354 -51.24 -21.85 -4.12
N PRO A 355 -52.40 -21.19 -3.94
CA PRO A 355 -53.23 -20.72 -5.04
C PRO A 355 -52.47 -19.82 -6.01
N ALA A 356 -52.62 -20.07 -7.32
CA ALA A 356 -51.86 -19.40 -8.39
C ALA A 356 -51.91 -17.85 -8.34
N TYR A 357 -52.96 -17.25 -7.77
CA TYR A 357 -53.07 -15.80 -7.62
C TYR A 357 -51.96 -15.19 -6.75
N TRP A 358 -51.41 -15.93 -5.79
CA TRP A 358 -50.30 -15.46 -4.96
C TRP A 358 -49.01 -15.30 -5.76
N TYR A 359 -48.76 -16.15 -6.76
CA TYR A 359 -47.60 -16.00 -7.64
C TYR A 359 -47.71 -14.72 -8.47
N TYR A 360 -48.91 -14.36 -8.95
CA TYR A 360 -49.11 -13.11 -9.67
C TYR A 360 -48.93 -11.88 -8.77
N VAL A 361 -49.36 -11.94 -7.50
CA VAL A 361 -49.17 -10.86 -6.52
C VAL A 361 -47.68 -10.69 -6.19
N MET A 362 -46.95 -11.78 -5.97
CA MET A 362 -45.51 -11.74 -5.67
C MET A 362 -44.68 -11.30 -6.89
N ALA A 363 -45.05 -11.75 -8.09
CA ALA A 363 -44.40 -11.33 -9.33
C ALA A 363 -44.66 -9.86 -9.65
N ALA A 364 -45.90 -9.37 -9.47
CA ALA A 364 -46.23 -7.97 -9.65
C ALA A 364 -45.52 -7.07 -8.62
N GLY A 365 -45.50 -7.48 -7.35
CA GLY A 365 -44.77 -6.79 -6.29
C GLY A 365 -43.26 -6.75 -6.56
N GLY A 366 -42.69 -7.88 -7.00
CA GLY A 366 -41.27 -7.97 -7.38
C GLY A 366 -40.93 -7.07 -8.58
N ALA A 367 -41.76 -7.06 -9.61
CA ALA A 367 -41.56 -6.21 -10.79
C ALA A 367 -41.61 -4.71 -10.43
N VAL A 368 -42.53 -4.31 -9.54
CA VAL A 368 -42.60 -2.93 -9.04
C VAL A 368 -41.36 -2.57 -8.23
N LEU A 369 -40.88 -3.47 -7.37
CA LEU A 369 -39.63 -3.27 -6.60
C LEU A 369 -38.40 -3.11 -7.50
N VAL A 370 -38.30 -3.91 -8.57
CA VAL A 370 -37.22 -3.81 -9.56
C VAL A 370 -37.33 -2.51 -10.35
N LEU A 371 -38.53 -2.08 -10.75
CA LEU A 371 -38.71 -0.82 -11.45
C LEU A 371 -38.37 0.39 -10.57
N VAL A 372 -38.74 0.35 -9.29
CA VAL A 372 -38.38 1.41 -8.32
C VAL A 372 -36.86 1.44 -8.07
N SER A 373 -36.20 0.29 -7.95
CA SER A 373 -34.75 0.25 -7.74
C SER A 373 -33.97 0.69 -8.99
N VAL A 374 -34.42 0.32 -10.20
CA VAL A 374 -33.84 0.83 -11.45
C VAL A 374 -34.06 2.33 -11.61
N ALA A 375 -35.25 2.84 -11.32
CA ALA A 375 -35.52 4.28 -11.35
C ALA A 375 -34.65 5.04 -10.34
N LEU A 376 -34.49 4.52 -9.13
CA LEU A 376 -33.62 5.11 -8.10
C LEU A 376 -32.15 5.08 -8.54
N ALA A 377 -31.69 3.97 -9.13
CA ALA A 377 -30.35 3.85 -9.67
C ALA A 377 -30.10 4.84 -10.82
N LEU A 378 -31.08 5.04 -11.71
CA LEU A 378 -31.00 6.03 -12.79
C LEU A 378 -31.00 7.46 -12.26
N VAL A 379 -31.81 7.77 -11.24
CA VAL A 379 -31.81 9.09 -10.57
C VAL A 379 -30.48 9.35 -9.87
N LEU A 380 -29.94 8.36 -9.14
CA LEU A 380 -28.63 8.45 -8.50
C LEU A 380 -27.51 8.55 -9.53
N HIS A 381 -27.60 7.83 -10.65
CA HIS A 381 -26.64 7.91 -11.73
C HIS A 381 -26.71 9.28 -12.41
N TYR A 382 -27.90 9.83 -12.66
CA TYR A 382 -28.09 11.17 -13.22
C TYR A 382 -27.64 12.27 -12.26
N HIS A 383 -27.87 12.11 -10.95
CA HIS A 383 -27.34 13.01 -9.92
C HIS A 383 -25.81 12.93 -9.84
N ARG A 384 -25.23 11.72 -9.90
CA ARG A 384 -23.79 11.51 -9.92
C ARG A 384 -23.18 12.06 -11.21
N PHE A 385 -23.84 11.93 -12.35
CA PHE A 385 -23.40 12.50 -13.64
C PHE A 385 -23.51 14.04 -13.64
N ARG A 386 -24.59 14.62 -13.09
CA ARG A 386 -24.71 16.08 -12.91
C ARG A 386 -23.67 16.65 -11.95
N TYR A 387 -23.30 15.90 -10.90
CA TYR A 387 -22.24 16.29 -9.98
C TYR A 387 -20.83 16.06 -10.56
N ALA A 388 -20.61 14.99 -11.33
CA ALA A 388 -19.33 14.68 -11.98
C ALA A 388 -19.05 15.58 -13.19
N ALA A 389 -20.07 15.88 -14.01
CA ALA A 389 -19.95 16.80 -15.14
C ALA A 389 -19.69 18.26 -14.73
N LYS A 390 -19.81 18.58 -13.43
CA LYS A 390 -19.44 19.88 -12.86
C LYS A 390 -18.02 19.92 -12.26
N LYS A 391 -17.28 18.81 -12.27
CA LYS A 391 -16.05 18.65 -11.46
C LYS A 391 -14.79 18.28 -12.27
N THR A 392 -14.67 18.78 -13.50
CA THR A 392 -13.49 18.53 -14.36
C THR A 392 -12.74 19.77 -14.79
N ASP A 393 -12.86 20.89 -14.07
CA ASP A 393 -12.01 22.06 -14.31
C ASP A 393 -11.02 22.20 -13.14
N HIS A 394 -9.78 21.77 -13.38
CA HIS A 394 -8.66 22.17 -12.52
C HIS A 394 -8.47 23.68 -12.67
N SER A 395 -8.16 24.38 -11.59
CA SER A 395 -7.98 25.83 -11.64
C SER A 395 -6.73 26.27 -10.89
N ILE A 396 -6.13 27.36 -11.37
CA ILE A 396 -5.05 28.05 -10.66
C ILE A 396 -5.58 29.41 -10.23
N THR A 397 -5.25 29.80 -9.00
CA THR A 397 -5.49 31.16 -8.49
C THR A 397 -4.22 31.65 -7.83
N TYR A 398 -3.94 32.93 -7.90
CA TYR A 398 -2.81 33.53 -7.22
C TYR A 398 -3.27 34.81 -6.54
N LYS A 399 -2.64 35.13 -5.41
CA LYS A 399 -2.81 36.42 -4.76
C LYS A 399 -1.51 37.16 -4.89
N THR A 400 -1.62 38.35 -5.48
CA THR A 400 -0.57 39.35 -5.40
C THR A 400 -1.08 40.58 -4.67
N SER A 401 -0.26 41.08 -3.75
CA SER A 401 -0.49 42.37 -3.11
C SER A 401 -0.28 43.46 -4.17
N HIS A 402 -1.38 44.06 -4.63
CA HIS A 402 -1.31 45.10 -5.67
C HIS A 402 -0.44 46.26 -5.21
N TYR A 403 0.67 46.47 -5.91
CA TYR A 403 1.37 47.74 -5.87
C TYR A 403 0.60 48.78 -6.66
N THR A 404 0.34 49.92 -6.04
CA THR A 404 -0.46 51.04 -6.56
C THR A 404 0.09 51.70 -7.84
N ASN A 405 1.13 51.15 -8.48
CA ASN A 405 1.82 51.74 -9.61
C ASN A 405 1.90 50.81 -10.84
N GLY A 406 0.79 50.16 -11.21
CA GLY A 406 0.55 49.68 -12.57
C GLY A 406 1.65 48.82 -13.22
N ALA A 407 2.44 48.09 -12.43
CA ALA A 407 3.42 47.15 -12.98
C ALA A 407 2.65 45.99 -13.64
N PRO A 408 2.86 45.71 -14.94
CA PRO A 408 2.15 44.66 -15.62
C PRO A 408 2.47 43.31 -14.97
N LEU A 409 1.44 42.47 -14.80
CA LEU A 409 1.62 41.05 -14.53
C LEU A 409 2.46 40.47 -15.68
N ALA A 410 3.66 39.99 -15.36
CA ALA A 410 4.66 39.62 -16.35
C ALA A 410 4.18 38.47 -17.27
N VAL A 411 3.35 37.55 -16.77
CA VAL A 411 2.74 36.44 -17.53
C VAL A 411 1.46 35.99 -16.81
N GLU A 412 0.36 35.74 -17.54
CA GLU A 412 -0.80 35.04 -16.97
C GLU A 412 -0.42 33.60 -16.61
N PRO A 413 -0.69 33.11 -15.39
CA PRO A 413 -0.35 31.75 -15.02
C PRO A 413 -1.15 30.77 -15.86
N THR A 414 -0.43 29.99 -16.66
CA THR A 414 -1.02 28.94 -17.48
C THR A 414 -0.99 27.63 -16.72
N LEU A 415 -2.14 26.96 -16.56
CA LEU A 415 -2.19 25.60 -16.07
C LEU A 415 -1.99 24.64 -17.23
N THR A 416 -0.89 23.90 -17.20
CA THR A 416 -0.68 22.78 -18.12
C THR A 416 -0.77 21.49 -17.32
N ILE A 417 -1.79 20.68 -17.58
CA ILE A 417 -1.94 19.38 -16.96
C ILE A 417 -1.18 18.37 -17.81
N LYS A 418 -0.11 17.80 -17.25
CA LYS A 418 0.52 16.60 -17.80
C LYS A 418 0.05 15.42 -16.97
N LEU A 419 -0.79 14.58 -17.57
CA LEU A 419 -1.07 13.25 -17.05
C LEU A 419 0.10 12.36 -17.51
N GLU A 420 0.87 11.86 -16.55
CA GLU A 420 1.89 10.86 -16.85
C GLU A 420 1.14 9.57 -17.18
N GLN A 421 1.10 9.22 -18.47
CA GLN A 421 0.45 8.00 -18.94
C GLN A 421 1.33 6.82 -18.56
N ASP A 422 0.78 5.91 -17.75
CA ASP A 422 1.44 4.68 -17.34
C ASP A 422 1.73 3.83 -18.60
N ARG A 423 2.97 3.87 -19.08
CA ARG A 423 3.44 3.04 -20.19
C ARG A 423 3.81 1.67 -19.63
N GLY A 424 2.79 0.86 -19.40
CA GLY A 424 2.91 -0.51 -18.90
C GLY A 424 1.84 -1.44 -19.48
N SER A 425 1.74 -1.53 -20.81
CA SER A 425 1.15 -2.72 -21.45
C SER A 425 1.84 -3.00 -22.78
N HIS A 426 2.70 -4.00 -22.80
CA HIS A 426 3.02 -4.78 -23.99
C HIS A 426 3.30 -6.22 -23.58
#